data_AF-A0A2V9ZCD1-F1
#
_entry.id   AF-A0A2V9ZCD1-F1
#
_cell.length_a   1.000
_cell.length_b   1.000
_cell.length_c   1.000
_cell.angle_alpha   90.00
_cell.angle_beta   90.00
_cell.angle_gamma   90.00
#
_symmetry.space_group_name_H-M   'P 1'
#
loop_
_entity.id
_entity.type
_entity.pdbx_description
1 polymer ?
#
loop_
_entity_poly.entity_id
_entity_poly.type
_entity_poly.pdbx_seq_one_letter_code
_entity_poly.pdbx_strand_id
1 'polypeptide(L)'
;MLNEELDPVYINTVAEEILCYPDLPASEVPLKKCAIRKLRTGVLAEFHESGRALSKLVSGKRLYLCRVFYLEPDNGDTNGSAAKLAVLLERISRRDEQLRRLLREYKLTPREQQAVRLLF
;
A
#
# COMPACT_ATOMS: atom_id res chain seq x y z
N MET A 1 -0.82 10.37 -0.15
CA MET A 1 -0.59 11.22 1.04
C MET A 1 -1.93 11.76 1.48
N LEU A 2 -2.20 11.74 2.78
CA LEU A 2 -3.47 12.09 3.40
C LEU A 2 -3.23 13.14 4.49
N ASN A 3 -4.18 14.05 4.68
CA ASN A 3 -4.21 15.01 5.77
C ASN A 3 -4.75 14.37 7.07
N GLU A 4 -5.04 15.19 8.08
CA GLU A 4 -5.57 14.76 9.38
C GLU A 4 -6.93 14.07 9.27
N GLU A 5 -7.78 14.57 8.38
CA GLU A 5 -9.13 14.06 8.12
C GLU A 5 -9.14 12.79 7.24
N LEU A 6 -7.95 12.25 6.94
CA LEU A 6 -7.76 11.11 6.03
C LEU A 6 -8.29 11.40 4.61
N ASP A 7 -8.33 12.67 4.22
CA ASP A 7 -8.54 13.12 2.85
C ASP A 7 -7.20 13.15 2.10
N PRO A 8 -7.16 12.69 0.84
CA PRO A 8 -5.92 12.73 0.09
C PRO A 8 -5.51 14.15 -0.32
N VAL A 9 -4.34 14.54 0.15
CA VAL A 9 -3.61 15.71 -0.38
C VAL A 9 -3.03 15.36 -1.76
N TYR A 10 -2.58 14.11 -1.93
CA TYR A 10 -2.01 13.62 -3.18
C TYR A 10 -2.23 12.10 -3.36
N ILE A 11 -2.58 11.68 -4.58
CA ILE A 11 -2.58 10.27 -4.99
C ILE A 11 -1.84 10.17 -6.33
N ASN A 12 -0.94 9.20 -6.43
CA ASN A 12 -0.30 8.84 -7.69
C ASN A 12 -1.33 8.20 -8.62
N THR A 13 -1.41 8.63 -9.88
CA THR A 13 -2.36 8.09 -10.89
C THR A 13 -2.30 6.56 -11.01
N VAL A 14 -1.11 5.96 -10.97
CA VAL A 14 -0.93 4.50 -10.98
C VAL A 14 -1.56 3.85 -9.74
N ALA A 15 -1.48 4.52 -8.58
CA ALA A 15 -2.13 4.04 -7.36
C ALA A 15 -3.66 4.12 -7.48
N GLU A 16 -4.20 5.15 -8.14
CA GLU A 16 -5.64 5.25 -8.41
C GLU A 16 -6.14 4.07 -9.27
N GLU A 17 -5.42 3.76 -10.35
CA GLU A 17 -5.73 2.61 -11.21
C GLU A 17 -5.66 1.28 -10.45
N ILE A 18 -4.61 1.08 -9.64
CA ILE A 18 -4.44 -0.13 -8.82
C ILE A 18 -5.61 -0.29 -7.84
N LEU A 19 -5.99 0.79 -7.16
CA LEU A 19 -7.07 0.80 -6.16
C LEU A 19 -8.45 0.59 -6.79
N CYS A 20 -8.67 1.10 -7.99
CA CYS A 20 -9.96 1.04 -8.66
C CYS A 20 -10.16 -0.16 -9.55
N TYR A 21 -9.10 -0.90 -9.93
CA TYR A 21 -9.26 -2.12 -10.71
C TYR A 21 -10.13 -3.18 -10.00
N PRO A 22 -11.00 -3.92 -10.72
CA PRO A 22 -11.29 -3.83 -12.15
C PRO A 22 -12.31 -2.74 -12.51
N ASP A 23 -12.86 -2.08 -11.50
CA ASP A 23 -13.93 -1.08 -11.58
C ASP A 23 -13.44 0.29 -12.09
N LEU A 24 -12.52 0.32 -13.06
CA LEU A 24 -11.98 1.59 -13.58
C LEU A 24 -13.10 2.41 -14.21
N PRO A 25 -13.43 3.59 -13.68
CA PRO A 25 -14.39 4.48 -14.29
C PRO A 25 -13.80 5.10 -15.57
N ALA A 26 -14.66 5.46 -16.51
CA ALA A 26 -14.27 6.00 -17.81
C ALA A 26 -13.64 7.43 -17.78
N SER A 27 -13.46 8.03 -16.61
CA SER A 27 -12.97 9.41 -16.43
C SER A 27 -12.15 9.57 -15.14
N GLU A 28 -11.25 10.55 -15.10
CA GLU A 28 -10.33 10.83 -13.98
C GLU A 28 -11.03 11.31 -12.69
N VAL A 29 -12.01 12.20 -12.79
CA VAL A 29 -12.78 12.68 -11.60
C VAL A 29 -13.47 11.52 -10.86
N PRO A 30 -14.14 10.58 -11.54
CA PRO A 30 -14.64 9.39 -10.88
C PRO A 30 -13.54 8.42 -10.43
N LEU A 31 -12.36 8.40 -11.05
CA LEU A 31 -11.23 7.56 -10.64
C LEU A 31 -10.67 7.97 -9.27
N LYS A 32 -10.40 9.27 -9.07
CA LYS A 32 -9.95 9.79 -7.76
C LYS A 32 -10.96 9.52 -6.65
N LYS A 33 -12.25 9.73 -6.91
CA LYS A 33 -13.34 9.42 -5.96
C LYS A 33 -13.41 7.92 -5.63
N CYS A 34 -13.27 7.07 -6.65
CA CYS A 34 -13.21 5.63 -6.46
C CYS A 34 -12.00 5.23 -5.59
N ALA A 35 -10.82 5.78 -5.87
CA ALA A 35 -9.59 5.48 -5.14
C ALA A 35 -9.71 5.88 -3.67
N ILE A 36 -10.25 7.08 -3.39
CA ILE A 36 -10.54 7.56 -2.04
C ILE A 36 -11.46 6.60 -1.29
N ARG A 37 -12.56 6.20 -1.94
CA ARG A 37 -13.52 5.27 -1.34
C ARG A 37 -12.85 3.94 -1.00
N LYS A 38 -12.13 3.33 -1.93
CA LYS A 38 -11.45 2.04 -1.74
C LYS A 38 -10.39 2.12 -0.64
N LEU A 39 -9.66 3.23 -0.59
CA LEU A 39 -8.61 3.47 0.41
C LEU A 39 -9.21 3.62 1.81
N ARG A 40 -10.35 4.33 1.94
CA ARG A 40 -11.10 4.46 3.21
C ARG A 40 -11.72 3.15 3.69
N THR A 41 -12.46 2.45 2.82
CA THR A 41 -13.20 1.24 3.22
C THR A 41 -12.33 0.00 3.34
N GLY A 42 -11.12 0.02 2.78
CA GLY A 42 -10.19 -1.10 2.82
C GLY A 42 -8.97 -0.80 3.69
N VAL A 43 -7.99 -0.12 3.10
CA VAL A 43 -6.66 0.06 3.69
C VAL A 43 -6.71 0.80 5.03
N LEU A 44 -7.46 1.90 5.12
CA LEU A 44 -7.52 2.71 6.34
C LEU A 44 -8.48 2.15 7.40
N ALA A 45 -9.57 1.50 6.98
CA ALA A 45 -10.45 0.78 7.90
C ALA A 45 -9.66 -0.32 8.63
N GLU A 46 -8.93 -1.17 7.89
CA GLU A 46 -8.10 -2.22 8.49
C GLU A 46 -6.98 -1.63 9.37
N PHE A 47 -6.36 -0.52 8.95
CA PHE A 47 -5.36 0.20 9.76
C PHE A 47 -5.93 0.65 11.10
N HIS A 48 -7.13 1.24 11.08
CA HIS A 48 -7.80 1.76 12.29
C HIS A 48 -8.24 0.62 13.23
N GLU A 49 -8.79 -0.47 12.69
CA GLU A 49 -9.28 -1.60 13.49
C GLU A 49 -8.14 -2.44 14.10
N SER A 50 -7.10 -2.72 13.32
CA SER A 50 -6.02 -3.62 13.75
C SER A 50 -4.85 -2.91 14.43
N GLY A 51 -4.76 -1.57 14.30
CA GLY A 51 -3.60 -0.78 14.65
C GLY A 51 -2.35 -1.11 13.81
N ARG A 52 -2.48 -1.96 12.78
CA ARG A 52 -1.35 -2.39 11.95
C ARG A 52 -1.20 -1.46 10.76
N ALA A 53 0.00 -0.90 10.63
CA ALA A 53 0.47 -0.13 9.48
C ALA A 53 0.59 -0.94 8.17
N LEU A 54 0.06 -2.16 8.11
CA LEU A 54 0.23 -3.08 6.99
C LEU A 54 -1.08 -3.80 6.68
N SER A 55 -1.68 -3.48 5.54
CA SER A 55 -2.83 -4.18 4.97
C SER A 55 -2.49 -4.81 3.62
N LYS A 56 -3.37 -5.69 3.12
CA LYS A 56 -3.20 -6.35 1.82
C LYS A 56 -4.27 -5.92 0.84
N LEU A 57 -3.88 -5.63 -0.39
CA LEU A 57 -4.76 -5.27 -1.49
C LEU A 57 -4.52 -6.18 -2.69
N VAL A 58 -5.59 -6.73 -3.26
CA VAL A 58 -5.53 -7.47 -4.53
C VAL A 58 -6.04 -6.57 -5.65
N SER A 59 -5.26 -6.44 -6.72
CA SER A 59 -5.62 -5.71 -7.93
C SER A 59 -5.39 -6.62 -9.14
N GLY A 60 -6.48 -7.16 -9.68
CA GLY A 60 -6.45 -8.21 -10.69
C GLY A 60 -5.71 -9.45 -10.20
N LYS A 61 -4.63 -9.83 -10.87
CA LYS A 61 -3.78 -10.99 -10.48
C LYS A 61 -2.63 -10.63 -9.54
N ARG A 62 -2.47 -9.34 -9.21
CA ARG A 62 -1.35 -8.79 -8.44
C ARG A 62 -1.78 -8.59 -6.99
N LEU A 63 -0.89 -8.93 -6.06
CA LEU A 63 -1.05 -8.69 -4.63
C LEU A 63 -0.13 -7.53 -4.22
N TYR A 64 -0.65 -6.61 -3.43
CA TYR A 64 0.06 -5.45 -2.91
C TYR A 64 0.02 -5.46 -1.39
N LEU A 65 1.15 -5.08 -0.77
CA LEU A 65 1.20 -4.63 0.61
C LEU A 65 0.95 -3.14 0.64
N CYS A 66 -0.05 -2.74 1.40
CA CYS A 66 -0.35 -1.35 1.67
C CYS A 66 0.30 -1.01 3.00
N ARG A 67 1.30 -0.13 2.97
CA ARG A 67 2.00 0.34 4.17
C ARG A 67 1.57 1.75 4.50
N VAL A 68 1.18 1.99 5.75
CA VAL A 68 0.79 3.30 6.25
C VAL A 68 1.92 3.87 7.09
N PHE A 69 2.33 5.10 6.80
CA PHE A 69 3.39 5.79 7.51
C PHE A 69 2.85 7.11 8.06
N TYR A 70 3.19 7.42 9.31
CA TYR A 70 3.05 8.77 9.84
C TYR A 70 4.17 9.64 9.28
N LEU A 71 3.78 10.80 8.76
CA LEU A 71 4.69 11.84 8.31
C LEU A 71 4.90 12.81 9.48
N GLU A 72 6.15 13.22 9.70
CA GLU A 72 6.44 14.29 10.64
C GLU A 72 5.83 15.60 10.10
N PRO A 73 5.25 16.43 10.98
CA PRO A 73 4.74 17.74 10.57
C PRO A 73 5.90 18.58 10.06
N ASP A 74 5.74 19.17 8.87
CA ASP A 74 6.71 20.15 8.40
C ASP A 74 6.56 21.42 9.25
N ASN A 75 7.64 21.82 9.94
CA ASN A 75 7.62 22.91 10.92
C ASN A 75 7.29 24.29 10.30
N GLY A 76 7.14 24.37 8.98
CA GLY A 76 6.84 25.60 8.23
C GLY A 76 5.38 25.80 7.78
N ASP A 77 4.55 24.75 7.76
CA ASP A 77 3.20 24.82 7.16
C ASP A 77 2.09 24.89 8.22
N THR A 78 1.75 26.12 8.61
CA THR A 78 0.64 26.44 9.53
C THR A 78 -0.75 26.42 8.87
N ASN A 79 -0.83 26.12 7.57
CA ASN A 79 -2.08 26.14 6.81
C ASN A 79 -2.68 24.73 6.66
N GLY A 80 -3.21 24.17 7.75
CA GLY A 80 -4.35 23.21 7.83
C GLY A 80 -4.47 22.01 6.86
N SER A 81 -3.51 21.75 5.99
CA SER A 81 -3.57 20.76 4.90
C SER A 81 -2.25 20.01 4.76
N ALA A 82 -1.42 20.03 5.82
CA ALA A 82 -0.19 19.26 5.86
C ALA A 82 -0.53 17.76 5.80
N ALA A 83 0.19 17.03 4.94
CA ALA A 83 0.04 15.58 4.88
C ALA A 83 0.56 14.96 6.18
N LYS A 84 -0.29 14.22 6.89
CA LYS A 84 0.08 13.47 8.11
C LYS A 84 0.33 12.00 7.86
N LEU A 85 -0.25 11.44 6.80
CA LEU A 85 -0.08 10.03 6.48
C LEU A 85 0.35 9.81 5.04
N ALA A 86 1.24 8.84 4.83
CA ALA A 86 1.54 8.29 3.52
C ALA A 86 1.09 6.84 3.45
N VAL A 87 0.49 6.47 2.32
CA VAL A 87 0.15 5.08 2.00
C VAL A 87 1.00 4.66 0.81
N LEU A 88 1.80 3.61 0.99
CA LEU A 88 2.64 3.02 -0.04
C LEU A 88 2.05 1.68 -0.50
N LEU A 89 1.85 1.52 -1.80
CA LEU A 89 1.45 0.26 -2.42
C LEU A 89 2.69 -0.48 -2.94
N GLU A 90 3.19 -1.45 -2.17
CA GLU A 90 4.32 -2.29 -2.55
C GLU A 90 3.80 -3.57 -3.21
N ARG A 91 4.10 -3.78 -4.49
CA ARG A 91 3.70 -5.00 -5.20
C ARG A 91 4.49 -6.20 -4.66
N ILE A 92 3.79 -7.21 -4.19
CA ILE A 92 4.41 -8.50 -3.85
C ILE A 92 4.55 -9.32 -5.13
N SER A 93 5.77 -9.73 -5.45
CA SER A 93 5.94 -10.73 -6.50
C SER A 93 5.56 -12.11 -5.92
N ARG A 94 4.77 -12.90 -6.68
CA ARG A 94 4.40 -14.26 -6.25
C ARG A 94 5.64 -15.13 -6.03
N ARG A 95 6.72 -14.87 -6.78
CA ARG A 95 8.02 -15.53 -6.62
C ARG A 95 8.64 -15.17 -5.28
N ASP A 96 8.65 -13.89 -4.88
CA ASP A 96 9.15 -13.45 -3.58
C ASP A 96 8.30 -13.98 -2.43
N GLU A 97 6.98 -14.12 -2.62
CA GLU A 97 6.11 -14.69 -1.60
C GLU A 97 6.33 -16.20 -1.43
N GLN A 98 6.48 -16.94 -2.55
CA GLN A 98 6.88 -18.35 -2.54
C GLN A 98 8.26 -18.53 -1.92
N LEU A 99 9.23 -17.69 -2.30
CA LEU A 99 10.56 -17.67 -1.71
C LEU A 99 10.48 -17.40 -0.21
N ARG A 100 9.77 -16.35 0.23
CA ARG A 100 9.57 -16.04 1.66
C ARG A 100 8.85 -17.14 2.44
N ARG A 101 7.99 -17.93 1.78
CA ARG A 101 7.39 -19.14 2.37
C ARG A 101 8.44 -20.25 2.50
N LEU A 102 9.15 -20.59 1.43
CA LEU A 102 10.20 -21.61 1.43
C LEU A 102 11.28 -21.31 2.48
N LEU A 103 11.76 -20.07 2.55
CA LEU A 103 12.76 -19.66 3.54
C LEU A 103 12.26 -19.85 4.99
N ARG A 104 10.96 -19.63 5.26
CA ARG A 104 10.36 -19.83 6.59
C ARG A 104 10.11 -21.30 6.92
N GLU A 105 9.64 -22.06 5.95
CA GLU A 105 9.27 -23.47 6.11
C GLU A 105 10.51 -24.35 6.34
N TYR A 106 11.56 -24.13 5.54
CA TYR A 106 12.77 -24.95 5.57
C TYR A 106 13.84 -24.46 6.55
N LYS A 107 13.57 -23.37 7.30
CA LYS A 107 14.49 -22.76 8.29
C LYS A 107 15.95 -22.66 7.80
N LEU A 108 16.10 -22.24 6.55
CA LEU A 108 17.38 -22.21 5.86
C LEU A 108 18.39 -21.33 6.59
N THR A 109 19.64 -21.78 6.65
CA THR A 109 20.76 -20.99 7.18
C THR A 109 20.97 -19.72 6.35
N PRO A 110 21.61 -18.67 6.89
CA PRO A 110 21.85 -17.43 6.14
C PRO A 110 22.52 -17.65 4.77
N ARG A 111 23.44 -18.61 4.70
CA ARG A 111 24.15 -18.96 3.45
C ARG A 111 23.23 -19.62 2.42
N GLU A 112 22.36 -20.52 2.86
CA GLU A 112 21.36 -21.15 2.00
C GLU A 112 20.30 -20.13 1.54
N GLN A 113 19.85 -19.23 2.43
CA GLN A 113 18.92 -18.16 2.05
C GLN A 113 19.51 -17.28 0.93
N GLN A 114 20.80 -16.98 1.01
CA GLN A 114 21.49 -16.19 -0.01
C GLN A 114 21.59 -16.94 -1.34
N ALA A 115 21.94 -18.23 -1.30
CA ALA A 115 21.98 -19.07 -2.51
C ALA A 115 20.60 -19.17 -3.17
N VAL A 116 19.54 -19.41 -2.39
CA VAL A 116 18.18 -19.49 -2.93
C VAL A 116 17.76 -18.14 -3.52
N ARG A 117 18.05 -17.00 -2.88
CA ARG A 117 17.76 -15.67 -3.46
C ARG A 117 18.42 -15.40 -4.81
N LEU A 118 19.52 -16.08 -5.15
CA LEU A 118 20.20 -15.94 -6.44
C LEU A 118 19.56 -16.80 -7.55
N LEU A 119 18.68 -17.74 -7.20
CA LEU A 119 18.04 -18.67 -8.14
C LEU A 119 16.61 -18.25 -8.53
N PHE A 120 16.07 -17.20 -7.92
CA PHE A 120 14.69 -16.71 -8.11
C PHE A 120 14.69 -15.28 -8.66
#